data_AF-A0A1Q8ACS2-F1
#
_entry.id   AF-A0A1Q8ACS2-F1
#
_cell.length_a   1.000
_cell.length_b   1.000
_cell.length_c   1.000
_cell.angle_alpha   90.00
_cell.angle_beta   90.00
_cell.angle_gamma   90.00
#
_symmetry.space_group_name_H-M   'P 1'
#
loop_
_entity.id
_entity.type
_entity.pdbx_description
1 polymer ?
#
loop_
_entity_poly.entity_id
_entity_poly.type
_entity_poly.pdbx_seq_one_letter_code
_entity_poly.pdbx_strand_id
1 'polypeptide(L)' 'MKGKNLKQQLEYADALRIRVALIVGPRELKQGNVRLRDMKSGEEKDVKMSDAPEQIRKITRKSA' A
#
# COMPACT_ATOMS: atom_id res chain seq x y z
N MET A 1 -14.76 10.69 4.63
CA MET A 1 -13.27 10.60 4.60
C MET A 1 -12.68 11.98 4.31
N LYS A 2 -12.43 12.80 5.34
CA LYS A 2 -11.70 14.07 5.27
C LYS A 2 -11.08 14.28 6.66
N GLY A 3 -9.74 14.36 6.76
CA GLY A 3 -9.07 14.78 8.00
C GLY A 3 -8.28 13.74 8.80
N LYS A 4 -8.05 12.52 8.30
CA LYS A 4 -7.07 11.61 8.94
C LYS A 4 -5.72 11.77 8.26
N ASN A 5 -4.68 12.12 9.03
CA ASN A 5 -3.31 12.14 8.52
C ASN A 5 -2.90 10.72 8.11
N LEU A 6 -1.95 10.57 7.17
CA LEU A 6 -1.53 9.27 6.63
C LEU A 6 -1.29 8.21 7.71
N LYS A 7 -0.68 8.61 8.83
CA LYS A 7 -0.48 7.76 10.01
C LYS A 7 -1.77 7.13 10.52
N GLN A 8 -2.84 7.90 10.70
CA GLN A 8 -4.13 7.39 11.21
C GLN A 8 -4.83 6.47 10.20
N GLN A 9 -4.58 6.65 8.89
CA GLN A 9 -5.09 5.73 7.87
C GLN A 9 -4.36 4.39 7.92
N LEU A 10 -3.04 4.42 8.17
CA LEU A 10 -2.22 3.22 8.36
C LEU A 10 -2.58 2.50 9.66
N GLU A 11 -2.76 3.20 10.78
CA GLU A 11 -3.22 2.61 12.04
C GLU A 11 -4.60 1.98 11.90
N TYR A 12 -5.51 2.60 11.14
CA TYR A 12 -6.81 2.01 10.83
C TYR A 12 -6.69 0.74 9.98
N ALA A 13 -5.82 0.74 8.97
CA ALA A 13 -5.57 -0.43 8.14
C ALA A 13 -4.94 -1.59 8.93
N ASP A 14 -4.04 -1.27 9.85
CA ASP A 14 -3.42 -2.22 10.77
C ASP A 14 -4.45 -2.83 11.74
N ALA A 15 -5.33 -2.00 12.32
CA ALA A 15 -6.42 -2.44 13.19
C ALA A 15 -7.38 -3.40 12.46
N LEU A 16 -7.59 -3.22 11.16
CA LEU A 16 -8.36 -4.11 10.31
C LEU A 16 -7.59 -5.35 9.84
N ARG A 17 -6.34 -5.51 10.26
CA ARG A 17 -5.40 -6.56 9.81
C ARG A 17 -5.26 -6.64 8.29
N ILE A 18 -5.33 -5.49 7.63
CA ILE A 18 -5.09 -5.41 6.19
C ILE A 18 -3.62 -5.75 5.95
N ARG A 19 -3.37 -6.65 5.01
CA ARG A 19 -2.01 -7.13 4.71
C ARG A 19 -1.20 -6.16 3.86
N VAL A 20 -1.86 -5.43 2.96
CA VAL A 20 -1.22 -4.53 2.00
C VAL A 20 -2.02 -3.25 1.89
N ALA A 21 -1.34 -2.10 1.99
CA ALA A 21 -1.91 -0.78 1.73
C ALA A 21 -1.33 -0.21 0.43
N LEU A 22 -2.20 0.34 -0.42
CA LEU A 22 -1.81 1.08 -1.62
C LEU A 22 -1.94 2.58 -1.34
N ILE A 23 -0.83 3.30 -1.42
CA ILE A 23 -0.79 4.74 -1.22
C ILE A 23 -0.75 5.40 -2.60
N VAL A 24 -1.79 6.16 -2.90
CA VAL A 24 -1.95 6.87 -4.17
C VAL A 24 -1.97 8.36 -3.89
N GLY A 25 -0.82 9.01 -4.00
CA GLY A 25 -0.68 10.45 -3.92
C GLY A 25 -0.64 11.12 -5.29
N PRO A 26 -0.85 12.44 -5.35
CA PRO A 26 -0.80 13.21 -6.60
C PRO A 26 0.60 13.20 -7.24
N ARG A 27 1.67 12.96 -6.47
CA ARG A 27 3.04 12.86 -7.00
C ARG A 27 3.31 11.51 -7.65
N GLU A 28 2.78 10.43 -7.08
CA GLU A 28 2.93 9.07 -7.62
C GLU A 28 2.12 8.92 -8.91
N LEU A 29 0.89 9.45 -8.91
CA LEU A 29 0.03 9.46 -10.11
C LEU A 29 0.66 10.20 -11.29
N LYS A 30 1.34 11.33 -11.05
CA LYS A 30 2.07 12.06 -12.11
C LYS A 30 3.21 11.25 -12.72
N GLN A 31 3.77 10.29 -11.97
CA GLN A 31 4.86 9.43 -12.42
C GLN A 31 4.36 8.07 -12.94
N GLY A 32 3.04 7.81 -12.94
CA GLY A 32 2.45 6.52 -13.30
C GLY A 32 2.75 5.40 -12.30
N ASN A 33 3.19 5.76 -11.10
CA ASN A 33 3.57 4.84 -10.05
C ASN A 33 2.57 4.90 -8.89
N VAL A 34 2.67 3.92 -8.01
CA VAL A 34 1.93 3.81 -6.76
C VAL A 34 2.85 3.21 -5.71
N ARG A 35 2.63 3.56 -4.44
CA ARG A 35 3.42 3.01 -3.35
C ARG A 35 2.66 1.87 -2.69
N LEU A 36 3.24 0.68 -2.71
CA LEU A 36 2.74 -0.47 -1.97
C LEU A 36 3.43 -0.54 -0.61
N ARG A 37 2.65 -0.70 0.44
CA ARG A 37 3.13 -0.93 1.80
C ARG A 37 2.69 -2.29 2.29
N ASP A 38 3.66 -3.12 2.65
CA ASP A 38 3.41 -4.34 3.41
C ASP A 38 3.17 -3.94 4.88
N MET A 39 1.97 -4.21 5.38
CA MET A 39 1.60 -3.84 6.75
C MET A 39 2.16 -4.82 7.79
N LYS A 40 2.63 -6.00 7.37
CA LYS A 40 3.27 -7.01 8.24
C LYS A 40 4.75 -6.71 8.46
N SER A 41 5.50 -6.35 7.41
CA SER A 41 6.93 -6.01 7.54
C SER A 41 7.19 -4.52 7.72
N GLY A 42 6.24 -3.67 7.33
CA GLY A 42 6.42 -2.21 7.29
C GLY A 42 7.19 -1.73 6.05
N GLU A 43 7.56 -2.62 5.12
CA GLU A 43 8.28 -2.24 3.90
C GLU A 43 7.38 -1.48 2.92
N GLU A 44 7.93 -0.42 2.35
CA GLU A 44 7.29 0.40 1.33
C GLU A 44 8.06 0.30 0.01
N LYS A 45 7.34 0.11 -1.10
CA LYS A 45 7.92 -0.02 -2.42
C LYS A 45 7.12 0.75 -3.45
N ASP A 46 7.82 1.60 -4.19
CA ASP A 46 7.28 2.26 -5.37
C ASP A 46 7.25 1.28 -6.53
N VAL A 47 6.08 1.09 -7.11
CA VAL A 47 5.85 0.18 -8.25
C VAL A 47 5.05 0.91 -9.32
N LYS A 48 5.18 0.48 -10.57
CA LYS A 48 4.30 0.99 -11.62
C LYS A 48 2.87 0.58 -11.30
N MET A 49 1.92 1.44 -11.63
CA MET A 49 0.50 1.15 -11.42
C MET A 49 0.06 -0.16 -12.10
N SER A 50 0.62 -0.44 -13.28
CA SER A 50 0.37 -1.69 -14.02
C SER A 50 0.92 -2.95 -13.34
N ASP A 51 2.03 -2.82 -12.59
CA ASP A 51 2.68 -3.93 -11.89
C ASP A 51 2.09 -4.18 -10.49
N ALA A 52 1.30 -3.24 -9.97
CA ALA A 52 0.74 -3.32 -8.62
C ALA A 52 -0.05 -4.61 -8.34
N PRO A 53 -0.93 -5.10 -9.23
CA PRO A 53 -1.66 -6.35 -8.98
C PRO A 53 -0.74 -7.56 -8.80
N GLU A 54 0.34 -7.64 -9.57
CA GLU A 54 1.30 -8.75 -9.47
C GLU A 54 2.06 -8.70 -8.14
N GLN A 55 2.49 -7.51 -7.72
CA GLN A 55 3.21 -7.31 -6.47
C GLN A 55 2.33 -7.62 -5.26
N ILE A 56 1.07 -7.19 -5.28
CA ILE A 56 0.08 -7.56 -4.25
C ILE A 56 -0.06 -9.09 -4.16
N ARG A 57 -0.16 -9.77 -5.32
CA ARG A 57 -0.25 -11.24 -5.38
C ARG A 57 0.98 -11.93 -4.78
N LYS A 58 2.19 -11.37 -4.96
CA LYS A 58 3.42 -11.89 -4.34
C LYS A 58 3.41 -11.74 -2.82
N ILE A 59 2.92 -10.61 -2.31
CA ILE A 59 2.85 -10.34 -0.86
C ILE A 59 1.81 -11.23 -0.18
N THR A 60 0.62 -11.38 -0.78
CA THR A 60 -0.46 -12.20 -0.21
C THR A 60 -0.16 -13.70 -0.27
N ARG A 61 0.54 -14.18 -1.30
CA ARG A 61 0.88 -15.61 -1.47
C ARG A 61 2.03 -16.08 -0.57
N LYS A 62 2.85 -15.18 -0.02
CA LYS A 62 3.92 -15.51 0.95
C LYS A 62 3.41 -15.94 2.33
N SER A 63 2.10 -16.15 2.51
CA SER A 63 1.50 -16.72 3.72
C SER A 63 0.92 -18.10 3.38
N ALA A 64 1.82 -19.05 3.15
CA ALA A 64 1.57 -20.48 3.21
C ALA A 64 2.69 -21.11 4.03
#